data_AF-Q86H24-F1
#
_entry.id   AF-Q86H24-F1
#
_cell.length_a   1.000
_cell.length_b   1.000
_cell.length_c   1.000
_cell.angle_alpha   90.00
_cell.angle_beta   90.00
_cell.angle_gamma   90.00
#
_symmetry.space_group_name_H-M   'P 1'
#
loop_
_entity.id
_entity.type
_entity.pdbx_description
1 polymer ?
#
loop_
_entity_poly.entity_id
_entity_poly.type
_entity_poly.pdbx_seq_one_letter_code
_entity_poly.pdbx_strand_id
1 'polypeptide(L)'
;IGVGMAKDLVLDEQKRQAKRHLIAENRERRKRHELQRDMEAPTEPSAEEWQLIALATAAHRATNAQGSQWKQRRRFLSEEIGQVARGSSEDDDPVDLEAFSHFTRIITSAITRVVDFAK
;
A
#
# COMPACT_ATOMS: atom_id res chain seq x y z
N ILE A 1 39.66 12.16 17.27
CA ILE A 1 38.26 11.63 17.29
C ILE A 1 38.36 10.12 17.48
N GLY A 2 38.31 9.64 18.72
CA GLY A 2 38.33 8.20 19.02
C GLY A 2 36.89 7.72 19.20
N VAL A 3 36.33 7.09 18.18
CA VAL A 3 34.99 6.50 18.27
C VAL A 3 35.12 5.15 18.98
N GLY A 4 35.18 5.19 20.31
CA GLY A 4 35.08 3.99 21.13
C GLY A 4 33.63 3.53 21.17
N MET A 5 33.27 2.49 20.43
CA MET A 5 32.03 1.78 20.72
C MET A 5 32.12 1.28 22.18
N ALA A 6 31.08 1.56 22.97
CA ALA A 6 31.04 1.18 24.39
C ALA A 6 31.48 -0.28 24.57
N LYS A 7 32.26 -0.59 25.62
CA LYS A 7 32.77 -1.96 25.87
C LYS A 7 31.64 -3.01 25.97
N ASP A 8 30.42 -2.58 26.27
CA ASP A 8 29.20 -3.41 26.32
C ASP A 8 28.66 -3.81 24.94
N LEU A 9 29.11 -3.15 23.86
CA LEU A 9 28.80 -3.50 22.46
C LEU A 9 29.79 -4.51 21.86
N VAL A 10 30.85 -4.86 22.61
CA VAL A 10 31.87 -5.80 22.14
C VAL A 10 31.44 -7.21 22.52
N LEU A 11 30.77 -7.90 21.60
CA LEU A 11 30.43 -9.32 21.74
C LEU A 11 31.70 -10.13 22.05
N ASP A 12 31.68 -10.95 23.09
CA ASP A 12 32.72 -11.95 23.35
C ASP A 12 32.91 -12.87 22.13
N GLU A 13 34.08 -13.47 21.97
CA GLU A 13 34.40 -14.29 20.79
C GLU A 13 33.36 -15.40 20.55
N GLN A 14 32.87 -16.02 21.62
CA GLN A 14 31.80 -17.03 21.55
C GLN A 14 30.48 -16.46 20.97
N LYS A 15 30.09 -15.24 21.38
CA LYS A 15 28.88 -14.57 20.87
C LYS A 15 29.06 -14.09 19.43
N ARG A 16 30.27 -13.65 19.04
CA ARG A 16 30.60 -13.33 17.64
C ARG A 16 30.50 -14.55 16.74
N GLN A 17 31.04 -15.68 17.19
CA GLN A 17 30.97 -16.95 16.47
C GLN A 17 29.52 -17.42 16.34
N ALA A 18 28.73 -17.38 17.41
CA ALA A 18 27.30 -17.70 17.37
C ALA A 18 26.53 -16.81 16.40
N LYS A 19 26.77 -15.48 16.43
CA LYS A 19 26.16 -14.53 15.48
C LYS A 19 26.56 -14.82 14.03
N ARG A 20 27.84 -15.12 13.76
CA ARG A 20 28.31 -15.50 12.41
C ARG A 20 27.60 -16.74 11.92
N HIS A 21 27.45 -17.76 12.76
CA HIS A 21 26.73 -18.99 12.44
C HIS A 21 25.26 -18.71 12.14
N LEU A 22 24.57 -17.95 12.99
CA LEU A 22 23.17 -17.57 12.81
C LEU A 22 22.94 -16.76 11.52
N ILE A 23 23.87 -15.88 11.15
CA ILE A 23 23.78 -15.12 9.90
C ILE A 23 23.96 -16.04 8.70
N ALA A 24 24.93 -16.96 8.75
CA ALA A 24 25.17 -17.92 7.68
C ALA A 24 23.95 -18.85 7.49
N GLU A 25 23.40 -19.38 8.58
CA GLU A 25 22.20 -20.21 8.58
C GLU A 25 20.99 -19.46 8.02
N ASN A 26 20.77 -18.20 8.43
CA ASN A 26 19.69 -17.38 7.87
C ASN A 26 19.86 -17.08 6.39
N ARG A 27 21.10 -16.87 5.92
CA ARG A 27 21.39 -16.68 4.50
C ARG A 27 21.08 -17.94 3.69
N GLU A 28 21.52 -19.10 4.18
CA GLU A 28 21.22 -20.39 3.55
C GLU A 28 19.72 -20.68 3.55
N ARG A 29 19.02 -20.39 4.66
CA ARG A 29 17.57 -20.52 4.74
C ARG A 29 16.85 -19.63 3.71
N ARG A 30 17.24 -18.36 3.61
CA ARG A 30 16.68 -17.44 2.59
C ARG A 30 16.93 -17.95 1.17
N LYS A 31 18.16 -18.39 0.87
CA LYS A 31 18.52 -18.94 -0.43
C LYS A 31 17.72 -20.20 -0.79
N ARG A 32 17.46 -21.08 0.18
CA ARG A 32 16.60 -22.27 -0.03
C ARG A 32 15.15 -21.87 -0.28
N HIS A 33 14.60 -20.92 0.48
CA HIS A 33 13.24 -20.42 0.27
C HIS A 33 13.07 -19.71 -1.08
N GLU A 34 14.05 -18.90 -1.49
CA GLU A 34 14.05 -18.24 -2.79
C GLU A 34 14.13 -19.27 -3.92
N LEU A 35 15.03 -20.25 -3.83
CA LEU A 35 15.12 -21.33 -4.81
C LEU A 35 13.83 -22.15 -4.89
N GLN A 36 13.20 -22.45 -3.75
CA GLN A 36 11.93 -23.16 -3.70
C GLN A 36 10.80 -22.35 -4.36
N ARG A 37 10.71 -21.05 -4.08
CA ARG A 37 9.74 -20.15 -4.70
C ARG A 37 9.99 -19.98 -6.19
N ASP A 38 11.24 -19.91 -6.62
CA ASP A 38 11.59 -19.76 -8.04
C ASP A 38 11.40 -21.09 -8.81
N MET A 39 11.44 -22.24 -8.12
CA MET A 39 11.08 -23.56 -8.67
C MET A 39 9.56 -23.77 -8.78
N GLU A 40 8.76 -23.06 -7.98
CA GLU A 40 7.33 -22.95 -8.18
C GLU A 40 7.08 -22.01 -9.37
N ALA A 41 6.99 -22.58 -10.57
CA ALA A 41 6.51 -21.84 -11.73
C ALA A 41 5.16 -21.18 -11.39
N PRO A 42 4.91 -19.92 -11.77
CA PRO A 42 3.62 -19.28 -11.54
C PRO A 42 2.54 -20.17 -12.16
N THR A 43 1.76 -20.82 -11.32
CA THR A 43 0.65 -21.65 -11.77
C THR A 43 -0.36 -20.74 -12.46
N GLU A 44 -0.70 -21.02 -13.72
CA GLU A 44 -1.82 -20.35 -14.34
C GLU A 44 -3.09 -20.58 -13.50
N PRO A 45 -3.98 -19.59 -13.40
CA PRO A 45 -5.26 -19.79 -12.73
C PRO A 45 -6.00 -20.98 -13.35
N SER A 46 -6.67 -21.76 -12.51
CA SER A 46 -7.59 -22.80 -12.94
C SER A 46 -8.78 -22.21 -13.71
N ALA A 47 -9.55 -23.07 -14.39
CA ALA A 47 -10.75 -22.63 -15.10
C ALA A 47 -11.77 -21.92 -14.18
N GLU A 48 -11.92 -22.41 -12.94
CA GLU A 48 -12.80 -21.80 -11.94
C GLU A 48 -12.29 -20.42 -11.49
N GLU A 49 -10.98 -20.29 -11.26
CA GLU A 49 -10.37 -19.00 -10.91
C GLU A 49 -10.45 -18.00 -12.07
N TRP A 50 -10.30 -18.46 -13.32
CA TRP A 50 -10.50 -17.59 -14.49
C TRP A 50 -11.94 -17.09 -14.60
N GLN A 51 -12.92 -17.93 -14.30
CA GLN A 51 -14.32 -17.52 -14.24
C GLN A 51 -14.55 -16.46 -13.15
N LEU A 52 -13.96 -16.66 -11.97
CA LEU A 52 -14.02 -15.69 -10.87
C LEU A 52 -13.33 -14.37 -11.23
N ILE A 53 -12.15 -14.42 -11.84
CA ILE A 53 -11.41 -13.25 -12.33
C ILE A 53 -12.25 -12.49 -13.35
N ALA A 54 -12.87 -13.19 -14.30
CA ALA A 54 -13.72 -12.58 -15.32
C ALA A 54 -14.94 -11.89 -14.69
N LEU A 55 -15.61 -12.55 -13.73
CA LEU A 55 -16.75 -12.00 -13.02
C LEU A 55 -16.38 -10.73 -12.23
N ALA A 56 -15.33 -10.81 -11.41
CA ALA A 56 -14.87 -9.67 -10.61
C ALA A 56 -14.41 -8.50 -11.49
N THR A 57 -13.72 -8.80 -12.60
CA THR A 57 -13.30 -7.79 -13.57
C THR A 57 -14.50 -7.11 -14.25
N ALA A 58 -15.52 -7.89 -14.63
CA ALA A 58 -16.73 -7.37 -15.25
C ALA A 58 -17.51 -6.48 -14.26
N ALA A 59 -17.71 -6.95 -13.03
CA ALA A 59 -18.37 -6.18 -11.97
C ALA A 59 -17.63 -4.86 -11.70
N HIS A 60 -16.30 -4.90 -11.58
CA HIS A 60 -15.50 -3.70 -11.39
C HIS A 60 -15.62 -2.72 -12.56
N ARG A 61 -15.55 -3.21 -13.81
CA ARG A 61 -15.67 -2.34 -15.00
C ARG A 61 -17.06 -1.70 -15.11
N ALA A 62 -18.12 -2.43 -14.73
CA ALA A 62 -19.49 -1.94 -14.78
C ALA A 62 -19.76 -0.86 -13.73
N THR A 63 -19.14 -0.94 -12.56
CA THR A 63 -19.36 -0.02 -11.45
C THR A 63 -18.30 1.06 -11.31
N ASN A 64 -17.17 0.96 -12.00
CA ASN A 64 -16.13 2.00 -11.98
C ASN A 64 -16.55 3.25 -12.78
N ALA A 65 -16.37 4.43 -12.18
CA ALA A 65 -16.76 5.68 -12.78
C ALA A 65 -15.83 6.08 -13.92
N GLN A 66 -16.41 6.44 -15.07
CA GLN A 66 -15.69 7.01 -16.24
C GLN A 66 -14.67 6.08 -16.92
N GLY A 67 -14.38 4.91 -16.36
CA GLY A 67 -13.51 3.89 -16.95
C GLY A 67 -12.18 4.46 -17.45
N SER A 68 -11.79 4.10 -18.68
CA SER A 68 -10.54 4.54 -19.29
C SER A 68 -10.50 6.04 -19.62
N GLN A 69 -11.63 6.74 -19.64
CA GLN A 69 -11.74 8.16 -20.00
C GLN A 69 -11.60 9.12 -18.81
N TRP A 70 -11.30 8.60 -17.61
CA TRP A 70 -11.23 9.41 -16.39
C TRP A 70 -10.24 10.58 -16.49
N LYS A 71 -9.11 10.41 -17.19
CA LYS A 71 -8.10 11.47 -17.38
C LYS A 71 -8.64 12.64 -18.19
N GLN A 72 -9.47 12.37 -19.19
CA GLN A 72 -10.07 13.38 -20.06
C GLN A 72 -11.29 14.05 -19.42
N ARG A 73 -12.02 13.33 -18.56
CA ARG A 73 -13.27 13.82 -17.95
C ARG A 73 -13.10 14.45 -16.56
N ARG A 74 -12.02 14.14 -15.82
CA ARG A 74 -11.76 14.73 -14.51
C ARG A 74 -11.58 16.24 -14.63
N ARG A 75 -12.03 16.95 -13.61
CA ARG A 75 -11.75 18.39 -13.42
C ARG A 75 -10.86 18.55 -12.20
N PHE A 76 -9.97 19.54 -12.24
CA PHE A 76 -9.22 19.93 -11.07
C PHE A 76 -10.11 20.72 -10.13
N LEU A 77 -9.94 20.51 -8.83
CA LEU A 77 -10.53 21.38 -7.81
C LEU A 77 -9.83 22.75 -7.89
N SER A 78 -10.57 23.83 -7.62
CA SER A 78 -10.00 25.19 -7.67
C SER A 78 -8.83 25.31 -6.69
N GLU A 79 -7.77 26.03 -7.08
CA GLU A 79 -6.58 26.20 -6.24
C GLU A 79 -6.88 26.95 -4.93
N GLU A 80 -7.96 27.73 -4.89
CA GLU A 80 -8.43 28.47 -3.71
C GLU A 80 -9.07 27.57 -2.65
N ILE A 81 -9.60 26.40 -3.04
CA ILE A 81 -10.29 25.46 -2.16
C ILE A 81 -9.25 24.52 -1.51
N GLY A 82 -9.33 24.32 -0.20
CA GLY A 82 -8.36 23.50 0.55
C GLY A 82 -7.17 24.31 1.07
N GLN A 83 -7.19 25.64 0.92
CA GLN A 83 -6.16 26.52 1.47
C GLN A 83 -6.47 26.85 2.94
N VAL A 84 -6.07 25.97 3.84
CA VAL A 84 -6.09 26.27 5.27
C VAL A 84 -5.06 27.37 5.57
N ALA A 85 -5.48 28.49 6.18
CA ALA A 85 -4.56 29.52 6.65
C ALA A 85 -3.52 28.89 7.58
N ARG A 86 -2.22 29.08 7.29
CA ARG A 86 -1.05 28.50 8.00
C ARG A 86 -0.86 29.03 9.43
N GLY A 87 -1.94 29.24 10.18
CA GLY A 87 -1.94 29.94 11.47
C GLY A 87 -2.69 29.24 12.61
N SER A 88 -3.32 28.08 12.39
CA SER A 88 -3.84 27.26 13.49
C SER A 88 -2.74 26.33 14.01
N SER A 89 -2.59 26.32 15.34
CA SER A 89 -1.65 25.56 16.16
C SER A 89 -1.35 24.14 15.66
N GLU A 90 -0.10 23.71 15.81
CA GLU A 90 0.48 22.42 15.35
C GLU A 90 -0.23 21.14 15.85
N ASP A 91 -1.27 21.26 16.69
CA ASP A 91 -2.03 20.14 17.28
C ASP A 91 -3.47 20.00 16.75
N ASP A 92 -4.01 21.00 16.05
CA ASP A 92 -5.30 20.88 15.38
C ASP A 92 -5.03 20.67 13.89
N ASP A 93 -5.55 19.58 13.31
CA ASP A 93 -5.65 19.39 11.86
C ASP A 93 -7.00 20.00 11.41
N PRO A 94 -7.07 21.32 11.17
CA PRO A 94 -8.33 21.99 10.90
C PRO A 94 -8.92 21.49 9.57
N VAL A 95 -10.23 21.25 9.57
CA VAL A 95 -10.96 20.87 8.36
C VAL A 95 -11.42 22.12 7.62
N ASP A 96 -10.99 22.27 6.37
CA ASP A 96 -11.58 23.23 5.43
C ASP A 96 -13.02 22.77 5.09
N LEU A 97 -14.01 23.52 5.58
CA LEU A 97 -15.43 23.20 5.40
C LEU A 97 -15.89 23.35 3.95
N GLU A 98 -15.26 24.22 3.16
CA GLU A 98 -15.57 24.38 1.74
C GLU A 98 -15.09 23.15 0.96
N ALA A 99 -13.83 22.76 1.16
CA ALA A 99 -13.29 21.54 0.58
C ALA A 99 -14.10 20.30 1.01
N PHE A 100 -14.46 20.21 2.29
CA PHE A 100 -15.26 19.13 2.84
C PHE A 100 -16.65 19.03 2.18
N SER A 101 -17.31 20.17 1.92
CA SER A 101 -18.58 20.22 1.20
C SER A 101 -18.47 19.65 -0.22
N HIS A 102 -17.38 19.95 -0.94
CA HIS A 102 -17.13 19.36 -2.26
C HIS A 102 -16.98 17.83 -2.20
N PHE A 103 -16.27 17.31 -1.20
CA PHE A 103 -16.06 15.87 -1.06
C PHE A 103 -17.35 15.14 -0.66
N THR A 104 -18.11 15.67 0.31
CA THR A 104 -19.38 15.07 0.74
C THR A 104 -20.42 15.05 -0.40
N ARG A 105 -20.38 15.99 -1.34
CA ARG A 105 -21.27 16.00 -2.51
C ARG A 105 -21.04 14.81 -3.45
N ILE A 106 -19.82 14.29 -3.54
CA ILE A 106 -19.48 13.18 -4.45
C ILE A 106 -19.43 11.82 -3.74
N ILE A 107 -19.24 11.80 -2.42
CA ILE A 107 -18.95 10.58 -1.66
C ILE A 107 -20.09 9.56 -1.71
N THR A 108 -21.35 10.00 -1.64
CA THR A 108 -22.51 9.10 -1.68
C THR A 108 -22.51 8.28 -2.98
N SER A 109 -22.27 8.93 -4.12
CA SER A 109 -22.19 8.24 -5.42
C SER A 109 -21.03 7.24 -5.50
N ALA A 110 -19.91 7.54 -4.82
CA ALA A 110 -18.77 6.63 -4.76
C ALA A 110 -19.08 5.41 -3.89
N ILE A 111 -19.71 5.60 -2.74
CA ILE A 111 -20.15 4.52 -1.84
C ILE A 111 -21.15 3.61 -2.55
N THR A 112 -22.14 4.16 -3.24
CA THR A 112 -23.13 3.37 -4.00
C THR A 112 -22.46 2.45 -5.02
N ARG A 113 -21.43 2.92 -5.74
CA ARG A 113 -20.69 2.09 -6.71
C ARG A 113 -19.96 0.92 -6.05
N VAL A 114 -19.45 1.08 -4.83
CA VAL A 114 -18.83 -0.02 -4.07
C VAL A 114 -19.88 -1.04 -3.63
N VAL A 115 -21.04 -0.57 -3.17
CA VAL A 115 -22.16 -1.45 -2.82
C VAL A 115 -22.64 -2.22 -4.06
N ASP A 116 -22.77 -1.56 -5.20
CA ASP A 116 -23.19 -2.20 -6.45
C ASP A 116 -22.13 -3.16 -7.02
N PHE A 117 -20.85 -2.96 -6.72
CA PHE A 117 -19.79 -3.92 -7.06
C PHE A 117 -19.91 -5.22 -6.26
N ALA A 118 -20.38 -5.14 -5.02
CA ALA A 118 -20.45 -6.28 -4.11
C ALA A 118 -21.73 -7.12 -4.24
N LYS A 119 -22.76 -6.62 -4.95
CA LYS A 119 -24.01 -7.34 -5.24
C LYS A 119 -23.83 -8.33 -6.38
#